data_AF-A0A2U1E2N4-F1
#
_entry.id   AF-A0A2U1E2N4-F1
#
_cell.length_a   1.000
_cell.length_b   1.000
_cell.length_c   1.000
_cell.angle_alpha   90.00
_cell.angle_beta   90.00
_cell.angle_gamma   90.00
#
_symmetry.space_group_name_H-M   'P 1'
#
loop_
_entity.id
_entity.type
_entity.pdbx_description
1 polymer ?
#
loop_
_entity_poly.entity_id
_entity_poly.type
_entity_poly.pdbx_seq_one_letter_code
_entity_poly.pdbx_strand_id
1 'polypeptide(L)'
;MYLVSKVIIAILLLVSSFEDFKNSSIRLKLLVGILFWQVVSFFINFINGYKILIFERLILASAVIFVYFLFIRKRELLGEADVIFVSMQLISLRVQDFLVFWFSHLILALVFSLLFYKRFKGRTPMYPIYFVSEVILIIRRLI
;
A
#
# COMPACT_ATOMS: atom_id res chain seq x y z
N MET A 1 3.91 -15.16 -12.24
CA MET A 1 4.83 -14.56 -11.25
C MET A 1 4.27 -13.29 -10.59
N TYR A 2 3.78 -12.30 -11.34
CA TYR A 2 3.23 -11.07 -10.75
C TYR A 2 2.02 -11.31 -9.81
N LEU A 3 1.04 -12.14 -10.21
CA LEU A 3 -0.12 -12.47 -9.36
C LEU A 3 0.30 -13.15 -8.05
N VAL A 4 1.23 -14.11 -8.12
CA VAL A 4 1.81 -14.78 -6.94
C VAL A 4 2.46 -13.76 -6.01
N SER A 5 3.19 -12.79 -6.57
CA SER A 5 3.78 -11.73 -5.77
C SER A 5 2.72 -10.90 -5.04
N LYS A 6 1.59 -10.61 -5.69
CA LYS A 6 0.48 -9.85 -5.09
C LYS A 6 -0.26 -10.63 -4.01
N VAL A 7 -0.44 -11.93 -4.19
CA VAL A 7 -0.99 -12.81 -3.15
C VAL A 7 -0.11 -12.80 -1.89
N ILE A 8 1.22 -12.84 -2.04
CA ILE A 8 2.15 -12.79 -0.90
C ILE A 8 2.06 -11.43 -0.17
N ILE A 9 1.96 -10.30 -0.90
CA ILE A 9 1.71 -8.98 -0.29
C ILE A 9 0.40 -8.97 0.48
N ALA A 10 -0.68 -9.52 -0.10
CA ALA A 10 -1.98 -9.59 0.57
C ALA A 10 -1.91 -10.44 1.85
N ILE A 11 -1.20 -11.57 1.85
CA ILE A 11 -1.00 -12.39 3.07
C ILE A 11 -0.24 -11.60 4.13
N LEU A 12 0.85 -10.92 3.76
CA LEU A 12 1.62 -10.09 4.71
C LEU A 12 0.78 -8.93 5.28
N LEU A 13 -0.05 -8.30 4.45
CA LEU A 13 -0.99 -7.26 4.88
C LEU A 13 -2.08 -7.80 5.79
N LEU A 14 -2.58 -9.01 5.54
CA LEU A 14 -3.56 -9.68 6.38
C LEU A 14 -2.99 -9.94 7.78
N VAL A 15 -1.77 -10.49 7.85
CA VAL A 15 -1.06 -10.70 9.13
C VAL A 15 -0.85 -9.36 9.84
N SER A 16 -0.41 -8.33 9.11
CA SER A 16 -0.22 -6.97 9.65
C SER A 16 -1.52 -6.35 10.16
N SER A 17 -2.64 -6.65 9.50
CA SER A 17 -3.96 -6.17 9.90
C SER A 17 -4.35 -6.69 11.27
N PHE A 18 -4.12 -7.98 11.56
CA PHE A 18 -4.38 -8.55 12.87
C PHE A 18 -3.50 -7.96 13.97
N GLU A 19 -2.26 -7.57 13.64
CA GLU A 19 -1.36 -6.91 14.58
C GLU A 19 -1.69 -5.44 14.81
N ASP A 20 -2.24 -4.75 13.81
CA ASP A 20 -2.68 -3.36 13.92
C ASP A 20 -3.77 -3.18 14.98
N PHE A 21 -4.61 -4.21 15.15
CA PHE A 21 -5.60 -4.24 16.23
C PHE A 21 -5.01 -4.60 17.60
N LYS A 22 -3.80 -5.17 17.65
CA LYS A 22 -3.12 -5.65 18.89
C LYS A 22 -2.02 -4.71 19.38
N ASN A 23 -1.60 -3.70 18.60
CA ASN A 23 -0.64 -2.66 18.99
C ASN A 23 0.75 -3.21 19.41
N SER A 24 1.27 -4.21 18.69
CA SER A 24 2.52 -4.94 19.03
C SER A 24 3.77 -4.44 18.26
N SER A 25 4.96 -4.81 18.75
CA SER A 25 6.28 -4.44 18.16
C SER A 25 6.63 -5.18 16.87
N ILE A 26 5.84 -6.18 16.45
CA ILE A 26 6.09 -7.00 15.25
C ILE A 26 5.80 -6.20 13.96
N ARG A 27 5.09 -5.07 14.08
CA ARG A 27 4.74 -4.12 13.01
C ARG A 27 5.92 -3.70 12.12
N LEU A 28 7.12 -3.51 12.69
CA LEU A 28 8.30 -3.13 11.90
C LEU A 28 8.82 -4.27 11.03
N LYS A 29 8.85 -5.51 11.55
CA LYS A 29 9.32 -6.68 10.81
C LYS A 29 8.39 -6.99 9.63
N LEU A 30 7.08 -6.86 9.84
CA LEU A 30 6.09 -7.04 8.77
C LEU A 30 6.17 -5.94 7.71
N LEU A 31 6.35 -4.67 8.12
CA LEU A 31 6.57 -3.57 7.19
C LEU A 31 7.79 -3.84 6.30
N VAL A 32 8.91 -4.29 6.88
CA VAL A 32 10.12 -4.66 6.10
C VAL A 32 9.82 -5.81 5.13
N GLY A 33 9.07 -6.83 5.55
CA GLY A 33 8.68 -7.94 4.68
C GLY A 33 7.79 -7.49 3.50
N ILE A 34 6.82 -6.62 3.75
CA ILE A 34 5.95 -6.02 2.73
C ILE A 34 6.78 -5.23 1.72
N LEU A 35 7.68 -4.38 2.21
CA LEU A 35 8.56 -3.55 1.40
C LEU A 35 9.49 -4.38 0.51
N PHE A 36 10.14 -5.37 1.10
CA PHE A 36 11.00 -6.31 0.37
C PHE A 36 10.24 -6.94 -0.79
N TRP A 37 9.01 -7.40 -0.54
CA TRP A 37 8.23 -8.07 -1.56
C TRP A 37 7.65 -7.14 -2.63
N GLN A 38 7.37 -5.88 -2.29
CA GLN A 38 7.02 -4.85 -3.28
C GLN A 38 8.18 -4.57 -4.24
N VAL A 39 9.42 -4.56 -3.73
CA VAL A 39 10.63 -4.45 -4.56
C VAL A 39 10.79 -5.68 -5.47
N VAL A 40 10.57 -6.89 -4.96
CA VAL A 40 10.56 -8.11 -5.78
C VAL A 40 9.48 -8.02 -6.88
N SER A 41 8.28 -7.53 -6.54
CA SER A 41 7.18 -7.31 -7.49
C SER A 41 7.56 -6.32 -8.60
N PHE A 42 8.28 -5.26 -8.25
CA PHE A 42 8.83 -4.30 -9.20
C PHE A 42 9.81 -4.98 -10.18
N PHE A 43 10.76 -5.76 -9.69
CA PHE A 43 11.72 -6.46 -10.57
C PHE A 43 11.04 -7.48 -11.48
N ILE A 44 10.03 -8.21 -11.00
CA ILE A 44 9.22 -9.11 -11.84
C ILE A 44 8.54 -8.31 -12.97
N ASN A 45 7.98 -7.14 -12.67
CA ASN A 45 7.40 -6.28 -13.71
C ASN A 45 8.47 -5.75 -14.67
N PHE A 46 9.63 -5.35 -14.17
CA PHE A 46 10.72 -4.82 -14.99
C PHE A 46 11.24 -5.83 -16.01
N ILE A 47 11.45 -7.08 -15.60
CA ILE A 47 11.92 -8.17 -16.47
C ILE A 47 10.90 -8.49 -17.57
N ASN A 48 9.60 -8.36 -17.31
CA ASN A 48 8.52 -8.67 -18.25
C ASN A 48 8.27 -7.57 -19.32
N GLY A 49 9.28 -6.76 -19.66
CA GLY A 49 9.24 -5.88 -20.84
C GLY A 49 8.83 -4.43 -20.59
N TYR A 50 8.61 -4.01 -19.35
CA TYR A 50 8.17 -2.66 -18.99
C TYR A 50 9.33 -1.67 -18.76
N LYS A 51 10.38 -1.70 -19.61
CA LYS A 51 11.61 -0.90 -19.41
C LYS A 51 11.37 0.62 -19.45
N ILE A 52 10.42 1.07 -20.27
CA ILE A 52 10.04 2.50 -20.42
C ILE A 52 9.35 3.05 -19.16
N LEU A 53 8.83 2.18 -18.27
CA LEU A 53 8.11 2.59 -17.06
C LEU A 53 9.01 3.00 -15.89
N ILE A 54 10.34 2.82 -15.95
CA ILE A 54 11.22 3.22 -14.84
C ILE A 54 11.12 4.73 -14.60
N PHE A 55 11.17 5.53 -15.68
CA PHE A 55 11.21 6.99 -15.55
C PHE A 55 9.90 7.56 -15.01
N GLU A 56 8.75 7.05 -15.49
CA GLU A 56 7.42 7.41 -14.98
C GLU A 56 7.26 7.03 -13.51
N ARG A 57 7.73 5.84 -13.10
CA ARG A 57 7.67 5.37 -11.71
C ARG A 57 8.57 6.19 -10.79
N LEU A 58 9.74 6.61 -11.27
CA LEU A 58 10.65 7.50 -10.55
C LEU A 58 10.01 8.87 -10.32
N ILE A 59 9.37 9.45 -11.35
CA ILE A 59 8.66 10.73 -11.25
C ILE A 59 7.53 10.64 -10.24
N LEU A 60 6.69 9.61 -10.34
CA LEU A 60 5.55 9.44 -9.45
C LEU A 60 5.97 9.14 -8.00
N ALA A 61 7.00 8.32 -7.78
CA ALA A 61 7.56 8.10 -6.45
C ALA A 61 8.11 9.41 -5.85
N SER A 62 8.83 10.20 -6.67
CA SER A 62 9.34 11.51 -6.26
C SER A 62 8.21 12.46 -5.89
N ALA A 63 7.10 12.44 -6.65
CA ALA A 63 5.92 13.25 -6.36
C ALA A 63 5.25 12.85 -5.03
N VAL A 64 5.11 11.55 -4.74
CA VAL A 64 4.55 11.09 -3.46
C VAL A 64 5.46 11.45 -2.29
N ILE A 65 6.78 11.30 -2.43
CA ILE A 65 7.76 11.72 -1.41
C ILE A 65 7.69 13.24 -1.21
N PHE A 66 7.55 14.02 -2.27
CA PHE A 66 7.39 15.47 -2.18
C PHE A 66 6.11 15.85 -1.43
N VAL A 67 4.98 15.21 -1.75
CA VAL A 67 3.71 15.37 -1.02
C VAL A 67 3.91 15.04 0.46
N TYR A 68 4.60 13.96 0.79
CA TYR A 68 4.94 13.63 2.18
C TYR A 68 5.74 14.74 2.88
N PHE A 69 6.78 15.28 2.24
CA PHE A 69 7.56 16.39 2.79
C PHE A 69 6.70 17.65 3.00
N LEU A 70 5.74 17.93 2.12
CA LEU A 70 4.78 19.02 2.32
C LEU A 70 3.88 18.80 3.56
N PHE A 71 3.53 17.56 3.86
CA PHE A 71 2.71 17.20 5.02
C PHE A 71 3.54 16.85 6.27
N ILE A 72 4.87 17.03 6.26
CA ILE A 72 5.75 16.68 7.38
C ILE A 72 5.47 17.47 8.66
N ARG A 73 4.79 18.61 8.55
CA ARG A 73 4.32 19.44 9.69
C ARG A 73 2.96 18.99 10.24
N LYS A 74 2.28 18.05 9.58
CA LYS A 74 1.00 17.44 9.99
C LYS A 74 1.13 15.92 10.16
N ARG A 75 2.22 15.45 10.80
CA ARG A 75 2.49 14.01 11.04
C ARG A 75 1.35 13.26 11.73
N GLU A 76 0.47 13.97 12.44
CA GLU A 76 -0.71 13.38 13.07
C GLU A 76 -1.77 12.88 12.08
N LEU A 77 -1.77 13.40 10.84
CA LEU A 77 -2.75 13.06 9.81
C LEU A 77 -2.30 11.95 8.85
N LEU A 78 -0.99 11.73 8.71
CA LEU A 78 -0.41 10.77 7.76
C LEU A 78 0.74 10.01 8.43
N GLY A 79 0.54 8.70 8.62
CA GLY A 79 1.57 7.83 9.19
C GLY A 79 2.74 7.66 8.23
N GLU A 80 3.97 7.70 8.75
CA GLU A 80 5.19 7.53 7.94
C GLU A 80 5.19 6.17 7.20
N ALA A 81 4.67 5.12 7.84
CA ALA A 81 4.53 3.79 7.24
C ALA A 81 3.54 3.77 6.05
N ASP A 82 2.46 4.56 6.13
CA ASP A 82 1.42 4.63 5.11
C ASP A 82 1.96 5.28 3.84
N VAL A 83 2.72 6.36 4.00
CA VAL A 83 3.41 7.07 2.90
C VAL A 83 4.41 6.16 2.23
N ILE A 84 5.24 5.48 3.03
CA ILE A 84 6.26 4.56 2.53
C ILE A 84 5.59 3.43 1.73
N PHE A 85 4.49 2.87 2.26
CA PHE A 85 3.75 1.81 1.59
C PHE A 85 3.10 2.27 0.28
N VAL A 86 2.42 3.42 0.26
CA VAL A 86 1.78 3.97 -0.94
C VAL A 86 2.83 4.30 -2.00
N SER A 87 3.96 4.89 -1.61
CA SER A 87 5.07 5.18 -2.52
C SER A 87 5.58 3.90 -3.19
N MET A 88 5.74 2.85 -2.40
CA MET A 88 6.22 1.56 -2.89
C MET A 88 5.17 0.80 -3.70
N GLN A 89 3.87 0.97 -3.41
CA GLN A 89 2.80 0.48 -4.28
C GLN A 89 2.89 1.13 -5.66
N LEU A 90 3.12 2.45 -5.70
CA LEU A 90 3.25 3.21 -6.93
C LEU A 90 4.44 2.70 -7.77
N ILE A 91 5.56 2.41 -7.13
CA ILE A 91 6.71 1.80 -7.79
C ILE A 91 6.40 0.37 -8.22
N SER A 92 5.68 -0.43 -7.44
CA SER A 92 5.49 -1.85 -7.72
C SER A 92 4.44 -2.12 -8.81
N LEU A 93 3.35 -1.35 -8.83
CA LEU A 93 2.16 -1.56 -9.66
C LEU A 93 2.31 -0.97 -11.07
N ARG A 94 1.48 -1.47 -12.00
CA ARG A 94 1.22 -0.76 -13.26
C ARG A 94 0.30 0.42 -12.99
N VAL A 95 0.36 1.49 -13.79
CA VAL A 95 -0.46 2.70 -13.59
C VAL A 95 -1.95 2.39 -13.43
N GLN A 96 -2.52 1.55 -14.30
CA GLN A 96 -3.93 1.16 -14.22
C GLN A 96 -4.25 0.40 -12.91
N ASP A 97 -3.36 -0.50 -12.48
CA ASP A 97 -3.54 -1.23 -11.23
C ASP A 97 -3.36 -0.30 -10.02
N PHE A 98 -2.43 0.65 -10.10
CA PHE A 98 -2.27 1.67 -9.07
C PHE A 98 -3.52 2.53 -8.94
N LEU A 99 -4.14 2.96 -10.05
CA LEU A 99 -5.37 3.73 -10.01
C LEU A 99 -6.51 2.95 -9.34
N VAL A 100 -6.69 1.67 -9.71
CA VAL A 100 -7.72 0.82 -9.07
C VAL A 100 -7.43 0.65 -7.58
N PHE A 101 -6.17 0.42 -7.22
CA PHE A 101 -5.75 0.34 -5.82
C PHE A 101 -6.01 1.65 -5.08
N TRP A 102 -5.66 2.78 -5.66
CA TRP A 102 -5.78 4.10 -5.05
C TRP A 102 -7.24 4.47 -4.79
N PHE A 103 -8.11 4.32 -5.80
CA PHE A 103 -9.52 4.62 -5.63
C PHE A 103 -10.21 3.66 -4.66
N SER A 104 -9.92 2.35 -4.73
CA SER A 104 -10.46 1.40 -3.75
C SER A 104 -9.99 1.72 -2.33
N HIS A 105 -8.71 2.05 -2.16
CA HIS A 105 -8.15 2.48 -0.88
C HIS A 105 -8.85 3.72 -0.33
N LEU A 106 -9.06 4.77 -1.13
CA LEU A 106 -9.74 5.99 -0.69
C LEU A 106 -11.19 5.74 -0.26
N ILE A 107 -11.94 4.95 -1.04
CA ILE A 107 -13.33 4.58 -0.70
C ILE A 107 -13.37 3.78 0.60
N LEU A 108 -12.51 2.77 0.72
CA LEU A 108 -12.44 1.92 1.90
C LEU A 108 -11.99 2.70 3.13
N ALA A 109 -11.03 3.62 2.99
CA ALA A 109 -10.57 4.48 4.08
C ALA A 109 -11.68 5.41 4.57
N LEU A 110 -12.48 5.98 3.66
CA LEU A 110 -13.65 6.78 4.02
C LEU A 110 -14.68 5.93 4.79
N VAL A 111 -15.04 4.75 4.26
CA VAL A 111 -16.00 3.83 4.89
C VAL A 111 -15.50 3.38 6.28
N PHE A 112 -14.24 2.98 6.39
CA PHE A 112 -13.65 2.58 7.67
C PHE A 112 -13.60 3.73 8.67
N SER A 113 -13.24 4.93 8.21
CA SER A 113 -13.28 6.13 9.05
C SER A 113 -14.69 6.35 9.58
N LEU A 114 -15.72 6.33 8.74
CA LEU A 114 -17.11 6.52 9.17
C LEU A 114 -17.58 5.45 10.17
N LEU A 115 -17.26 4.17 9.91
CA LEU A 115 -17.70 3.05 10.75
C LEU A 115 -16.98 2.99 12.10
N PHE A 116 -15.70 3.35 12.14
CA PHE A 116 -14.84 3.10 13.30
C PHE A 116 -14.21 4.35 13.93
N TYR A 117 -14.59 5.56 13.48
CA TYR A 117 -14.07 6.83 14.01
C TYR A 117 -14.05 6.89 15.54
N LYS A 118 -15.19 6.58 16.17
CA LYS A 118 -15.34 6.60 17.63
C LYS A 118 -14.53 5.51 18.32
N ARG A 119 -14.43 4.33 17.71
CA ARG A 119 -13.74 3.16 18.27
C ARG A 119 -12.23 3.36 18.36
N PHE A 120 -11.64 4.04 17.38
CA PHE A 120 -10.19 4.27 17.31
C PHE A 120 -9.78 5.71 17.60
N LYS A 121 -10.65 6.50 18.26
CA LYS A 121 -10.37 7.89 18.67
C LYS A 121 -9.83 8.76 17.52
N GLY A 122 -10.41 8.62 16.34
CA GLY A 122 -9.99 9.37 15.14
C GLY A 122 -8.77 8.81 14.40
N ARG A 123 -8.21 7.66 14.79
CA ARG A 123 -7.16 6.96 14.04
C ARG A 123 -7.76 5.84 13.18
N THR A 124 -7.51 5.84 11.88
CA THR A 124 -8.02 4.77 11.01
C THR A 124 -6.99 3.64 10.88
N PRO A 125 -7.33 2.37 11.15
CA PRO A 125 -6.40 1.26 10.96
C PRO A 125 -6.17 1.01 9.47
N MET A 126 -4.94 1.27 8.98
CA MET A 126 -4.65 1.33 7.55
C MET A 126 -4.35 -0.02 6.91
N TYR A 127 -3.69 -0.95 7.62
CA TYR A 127 -3.38 -2.28 7.06
C TYR A 127 -4.61 -3.09 6.61
N PRO A 128 -5.75 -3.10 7.34
CA PRO A 128 -6.97 -3.75 6.85
C PRO A 128 -7.47 -3.16 5.54
N ILE A 129 -7.38 -1.83 5.39
CA ILE A 129 -7.79 -1.13 4.17
C ILE A 129 -6.86 -1.50 3.02
N TYR A 130 -5.54 -1.51 3.25
CA TYR A 130 -4.56 -1.94 2.27
C TYR A 130 -4.75 -3.38 1.84
N PHE A 131 -5.05 -4.29 2.78
CA PHE A 131 -5.35 -5.68 2.47
C PHE A 131 -6.53 -5.81 1.51
N VAL A 132 -7.67 -5.18 1.83
CA VAL A 132 -8.88 -5.28 0.99
C VAL A 132 -8.63 -4.64 -0.39
N SER A 133 -7.88 -3.53 -0.44
CA SER A 133 -7.50 -2.88 -1.70
C SER A 133 -6.62 -3.79 -2.57
N GLU A 134 -5.68 -4.52 -1.96
CA GLU A 134 -4.84 -5.50 -2.67
C GLU A 134 -5.67 -6.71 -3.16
N VAL A 135 -6.63 -7.18 -2.36
CA VAL A 135 -7.55 -8.26 -2.75
C VAL A 135 -8.39 -7.88 -3.97
N ILE A 136 -8.89 -6.64 -4.04
CA ILE A 136 -9.62 -6.13 -5.21
C ILE A 136 -8.76 -6.22 -6.47
N LEU A 137 -7.46 -5.89 -6.38
CA LEU A 137 -6.53 -6.05 -7.51
C LEU A 137 -6.33 -7.50 -7.93
N ILE A 138 -6.22 -8.41 -6.96
CA ILE A 138 -6.07 -9.84 -7.23
C ILE A 138 -7.31 -10.37 -7.95
N ILE A 139 -8.51 -10.06 -7.46
CA ILE A 139 -9.79 -10.48 -8.07
C ILE A 139 -9.90 -9.95 -9.50
N ARG A 140 -9.63 -8.65 -9.72
CA ARG A 140 -9.67 -8.04 -11.05
C ARG A 140 -8.75 -8.74 -12.07
N ARG A 141 -7.67 -9.38 -11.63
CA ARG A 141 -6.74 -10.09 -12.51
C ARG A 141 -7.09 -11.56 -12.74
N LEU A 142 -7.98 -12.11 -11.93
CA LEU A 142 -8.49 -13.48 -12.07
C LEU A 142 -9.69 -13.54 -13.02
N ILE A 143 -10.44 -12.44 -13.13
CA ILE A 143 -11.53 -12.23 -14.09
C ILE A 143 -10.96 -11.78 -15.43
#